data_AF-A0A117NR57-F1
#
_entry.id   AF-A0A117NR57-F1
#
_cell.length_a   1.000
_cell.length_b   1.000
_cell.length_c   1.000
_cell.angle_alpha   90.00
_cell.angle_beta   90.00
_cell.angle_gamma   90.00
#
_symmetry.space_group_name_H-M   'P 1'
#
loop_
_entity.id
_entity.type
_entity.pdbx_description
1 polymer ?
#
loop_
_entity_poly.entity_id
_entity_poly.type
_entity_poly.pdbx_seq_one_letter_code
_entity_poly.pdbx_strand_id
1 'polypeptide(L)'
;MVETRSGGSMSDILHAELKKWINVIIQNKELNCLESVQAMLVVACYSSERSLILSFATRMALDLQLHEAFDELIQRLALQNEDMAYALPHQMFEEERTLMWNARTWFGLLVLEHIFRVDGGKPPGIRLKGNARRCRVLLSHPSSTILDLRLFSQVEVCRVPKIDSEKY
;
A
#
# COMPACT_ATOMS: atom_id res chain seq x y z
N MET A 1 -42.89 -19.10 -19.37
CA MET A 1 -42.12 -19.60 -18.21
C MET A 1 -40.68 -19.73 -18.69
N VAL A 2 -39.85 -18.71 -18.46
CA VAL A 2 -38.45 -18.69 -18.92
C VAL A 2 -37.62 -19.39 -17.86
N GLU A 3 -37.07 -20.55 -18.19
CA GLU A 3 -36.09 -21.25 -17.36
C GLU A 3 -34.85 -20.37 -17.20
N THR A 4 -34.74 -19.73 -16.03
CA THR A 4 -33.48 -19.13 -15.59
C THR A 4 -32.51 -20.28 -15.32
N ARG A 5 -31.60 -20.52 -16.27
CA ARG A 5 -30.49 -21.46 -16.12
C ARG A 5 -29.76 -21.16 -14.80
N SER A 6 -29.91 -22.08 -13.84
CA SER A 6 -29.15 -22.16 -12.60
C SER A 6 -27.72 -22.64 -12.90
N GLY A 7 -26.93 -21.80 -13.56
CA GLY A 7 -25.48 -21.86 -13.51
C GLY A 7 -25.03 -20.64 -12.73
N GLY A 8 -24.20 -20.81 -11.68
CA GLY A 8 -23.62 -19.67 -10.97
C GLY A 8 -23.06 -18.67 -11.97
N SER A 9 -23.33 -17.37 -11.76
CA SER A 9 -22.86 -16.34 -12.68
C SER A 9 -21.35 -16.50 -12.86
N MET A 10 -20.81 -16.26 -14.05
CA MET A 10 -19.35 -16.33 -14.29
C MET A 10 -18.57 -15.54 -13.24
N SER A 11 -19.16 -14.46 -12.72
CA SER A 11 -18.64 -13.68 -11.59
C SER A 11 -18.48 -14.49 -10.30
N ASP A 12 -19.43 -15.36 -9.95
CA ASP A 12 -19.39 -16.17 -8.73
C ASP A 12 -18.25 -17.22 -8.79
N ILE A 13 -18.05 -17.82 -9.96
CA ILE A 13 -16.96 -18.78 -10.20
C ILE A 13 -15.60 -18.07 -10.07
N LEU A 14 -15.45 -16.90 -10.69
CA LEU A 14 -14.23 -16.11 -10.58
C LEU A 14 -13.96 -15.65 -9.15
N HIS A 15 -14.99 -15.25 -8.41
CA HIS A 15 -14.85 -14.89 -6.99
C HIS A 15 -14.44 -16.09 -6.13
N ALA A 16 -14.97 -17.29 -6.41
CA ALA A 16 -14.58 -18.51 -5.70
C ALA A 16 -13.11 -18.86 -5.95
N GLU A 17 -12.67 -18.81 -7.21
CA GLU A 17 -11.25 -19.02 -7.58
C GLU A 17 -10.35 -17.97 -6.93
N LEU A 18 -10.75 -16.69 -6.94
CA LEU A 18 -9.99 -15.63 -6.28
C LEU A 18 -9.80 -15.88 -4.79
N LYS A 19 -10.87 -16.28 -4.08
CA LYS A 19 -10.79 -16.63 -2.65
C LYS A 19 -9.85 -17.81 -2.40
N LYS A 20 -9.87 -18.81 -3.28
CA LYS A 20 -8.95 -19.96 -3.21
C LYS A 20 -7.50 -19.51 -3.32
N TRP A 21 -7.18 -18.65 -4.30
CA TRP A 21 -5.81 -18.13 -4.47
C TRP A 21 -5.35 -17.25 -3.30
N ILE A 22 -6.22 -16.39 -2.76
CA ILE A 22 -5.92 -15.62 -1.55
C ILE A 22 -5.55 -16.55 -0.39
N ASN A 23 -6.32 -17.63 -0.18
CA ASN A 23 -6.03 -18.59 0.88
C ASN A 23 -4.66 -19.27 0.69
N VAL A 24 -4.31 -19.62 -0.56
CA VAL A 24 -2.99 -20.20 -0.88
C VAL A 24 -1.87 -19.22 -0.54
N ILE A 25 -2.00 -17.94 -0.92
CA ILE A 25 -1.01 -16.90 -0.63
C ILE A 25 -0.86 -16.71 0.89
N ILE A 26 -1.97 -16.63 1.63
CA ILE A 26 -1.94 -16.42 3.09
C ILE A 26 -1.27 -17.59 3.82
N GLN A 27 -1.47 -18.82 3.35
CA GLN A 27 -0.92 -20.01 3.99
C GLN A 27 0.54 -20.27 3.61
N ASN A 28 0.98 -19.80 2.45
CA ASN A 28 2.31 -20.08 1.93
C ASN A 28 3.24 -18.86 2.06
N LYS A 29 4.17 -18.92 3.01
CA LYS A 29 5.16 -17.86 3.23
C LYS A 29 6.09 -17.62 2.04
N GLU A 30 6.34 -18.63 1.22
CA GLU A 30 7.19 -18.49 0.01
C GLU A 30 6.55 -17.58 -1.04
N LEU A 31 5.23 -17.37 -0.97
CA LEU A 31 4.51 -16.45 -1.84
C LEU A 31 4.43 -15.03 -1.26
N ASN A 32 5.09 -14.76 -0.13
CA ASN A 32 5.15 -13.42 0.44
C ASN A 32 6.14 -12.56 -0.36
N CYS A 33 5.63 -11.86 -1.37
CA CYS A 33 6.36 -10.91 -2.19
C CYS A 33 5.56 -9.62 -2.41
N LEU A 34 6.20 -8.60 -2.99
CA LEU A 34 5.58 -7.31 -3.23
C LEU A 34 4.33 -7.43 -4.12
N GLU A 35 4.39 -8.28 -5.14
CA GLU A 35 3.30 -8.54 -6.09
C GLU A 35 2.10 -9.17 -5.38
N SER A 36 2.33 -10.06 -4.41
CA SER A 36 1.27 -10.65 -3.59
C SER A 36 0.58 -9.60 -2.73
N VAL A 37 1.34 -8.67 -2.13
CA VAL A 37 0.77 -7.52 -1.40
C VAL A 37 -0.08 -6.67 -2.34
N GLN A 38 0.45 -6.29 -3.49
CA GLN A 38 -0.27 -5.48 -4.49
C GLN A 38 -1.54 -6.17 -5.00
N ALA A 39 -1.47 -7.47 -5.31
CA ALA A 39 -2.63 -8.26 -5.71
C ALA A 39 -3.70 -8.27 -4.61
N MET A 40 -3.30 -8.48 -3.35
CA MET A 40 -4.25 -8.45 -2.23
C MET A 40 -4.88 -7.08 -2.02
N LEU A 41 -4.15 -5.98 -2.25
CA LEU A 41 -4.73 -4.62 -2.21
C LEU A 41 -5.80 -4.44 -3.29
N VAL A 42 -5.53 -4.87 -4.54
CA VAL A 42 -6.51 -4.80 -5.63
C VAL A 42 -7.74 -5.64 -5.30
N VAL A 43 -7.54 -6.85 -4.79
CA VAL A 43 -8.65 -7.75 -4.44
C VAL A 43 -9.49 -7.20 -3.28
N ALA A 44 -8.87 -6.54 -2.30
CA ALA A 44 -9.59 -5.90 -1.22
C ALA A 44 -10.59 -4.84 -1.73
N CYS A 45 -10.27 -4.11 -2.80
CA CYS A 45 -11.16 -3.10 -3.38
C CYS A 45 -12.47 -3.66 -3.95
N TYR A 46 -12.49 -4.92 -4.35
CA TYR A 46 -13.65 -5.57 -4.99
C TYR A 46 -14.27 -6.68 -4.16
N SER A 47 -13.83 -6.86 -2.91
CA SER A 47 -14.30 -7.93 -2.02
C SER A 47 -15.21 -7.39 -0.92
N SER A 48 -16.24 -8.18 -0.56
CA SER A 48 -17.05 -7.95 0.63
C SER A 48 -16.25 -8.10 1.93
N GLU A 49 -15.17 -8.89 1.91
CA GLU A 49 -14.28 -9.18 3.04
C GLU A 49 -13.04 -8.27 3.06
N ARG A 50 -13.16 -7.07 2.48
CA ARG A 50 -12.05 -6.11 2.28
C ARG A 50 -11.17 -5.87 3.52
N SER A 51 -11.77 -5.73 4.70
CA SER A 51 -11.01 -5.48 5.95
C SER A 51 -10.12 -6.65 6.36
N LEU A 52 -10.57 -7.89 6.11
CA LEU A 52 -9.80 -9.09 6.43
C LEU A 52 -8.61 -9.23 5.47
N ILE A 53 -8.87 -9.12 4.18
CA ILE A 53 -7.85 -9.17 3.12
C ILE A 53 -6.79 -8.10 3.35
N LEU A 54 -7.22 -6.88 3.67
CA LEU A 54 -6.31 -5.78 3.97
C LEU A 54 -5.46 -6.04 5.23
N SER A 55 -6.00 -6.72 6.24
CA SER A 55 -5.24 -7.11 7.44
C SER A 55 -4.14 -8.12 7.12
N PHE A 56 -4.40 -9.06 6.21
CA PHE A 56 -3.37 -9.97 5.72
C PHE A 56 -2.33 -9.26 4.85
N ALA A 57 -2.76 -8.39 3.92
CA ALA A 57 -1.86 -7.56 3.13
C ALA A 57 -0.94 -6.71 4.02
N THR A 58 -1.49 -6.15 5.11
CA THR A 58 -0.73 -5.41 6.12
C THR A 58 0.35 -6.27 6.76
N ARG A 59 -0.01 -7.48 7.20
CA ARG A 59 0.94 -8.38 7.84
C ARG A 59 2.07 -8.77 6.87
N MET A 60 1.74 -9.13 5.63
CA MET A 60 2.73 -9.42 4.60
C MET A 60 3.65 -8.22 4.32
N ALA A 61 3.09 -7.00 4.23
CA ALA A 61 3.87 -5.78 4.04
C ALA A 61 4.82 -5.48 5.22
N LEU A 62 4.43 -5.82 6.45
CA LEU A 62 5.30 -5.71 7.62
C LEU A 62 6.40 -6.77 7.61
N ASP A 63 6.06 -8.01 7.23
CA ASP A 63 7.02 -9.11 7.09
C ASP A 63 8.08 -8.79 6.01
N LEU A 64 7.70 -8.07 4.96
CA LEU A 64 8.59 -7.55 3.90
C LEU A 64 9.27 -6.21 4.24
N GLN A 65 9.06 -5.69 5.45
CA GLN A 65 9.64 -4.42 5.92
C GLN A 65 9.35 -3.21 5.00
N LEU A 66 8.23 -3.20 4.27
CA LEU A 66 7.89 -2.11 3.35
C LEU A 66 7.74 -0.75 4.04
N HIS A 67 7.46 -0.77 5.35
CA HIS A 67 7.37 0.42 6.18
C HIS A 67 8.71 1.11 6.42
N GLU A 68 9.82 0.37 6.41
CA GLU A 68 11.18 0.90 6.60
C GLU A 68 11.74 1.49 5.29
N ALA A 69 11.26 0.98 4.14
CA ALA A 69 11.72 1.41 2.82
C ALA A 69 11.60 2.93 2.59
N PHE A 70 10.59 3.56 3.19
CA PHE A 70 10.43 5.02 3.15
C PHE A 70 11.55 5.75 3.90
N ASP A 71 11.82 5.33 5.14
CA ASP A 71 12.81 5.98 5.98
C ASP A 71 14.22 5.77 5.42
N GLU A 72 14.50 4.58 4.89
CA GLU A 72 15.76 4.27 4.22
C GLU A 72 15.96 5.14 2.96
N LEU A 73 14.94 5.27 2.11
CA LEU A 73 15.03 6.09 0.90
C LEU A 73 15.25 7.57 1.22
N ILE A 74 14.62 8.08 2.28
CA ILE A 74 14.83 9.46 2.74
C ILE A 74 16.24 9.67 3.28
N GLN A 75 16.81 8.69 4.00
CA GLN A 75 18.19 8.76 4.46
C GLN A 75 19.18 8.78 3.28
N ARG A 76 18.98 7.90 2.29
CA ARG A 76 19.83 7.86 1.08
C ARG A 76 19.78 9.17 0.28
N LEU A 77 18.58 9.72 0.08
CA LEU A 77 18.39 11.01 -0.59
C LEU A 77 19.04 12.17 0.20
N ALA A 78 19.04 12.14 1.53
CA ALA A 78 19.70 13.17 2.33
C ALA A 78 21.24 13.12 2.16
N LEU A 79 21.83 11.92 2.20
CA LEU A 79 23.27 11.73 2.02
C LEU A 79 23.75 12.10 0.61
N GLN A 80 22.95 11.82 -0.43
CA GLN A 80 23.28 12.19 -1.81
C GLN A 80 23.36 13.72 -2.03
N ASN A 81 22.54 14.49 -1.32
CA ASN A 81 22.57 15.96 -1.42
C ASN A 81 23.83 16.57 -0.77
N GLU A 82 24.49 15.84 0.12
CA GLU A 82 25.67 16.32 0.86
C GLU A 82 26.99 15.91 0.18
N ASP A 83 27.08 14.69 -0.39
CA ASP A 83 28.41 14.14 -0.73
C ASP A 83 28.76 13.91 -2.21
N MET A 84 27.86 13.66 -3.18
CA MET A 84 28.33 13.20 -4.52
C MET A 84 27.43 13.58 -5.71
N ALA A 85 27.84 14.59 -6.49
CA ALA A 85 27.28 14.96 -7.80
C ALA A 85 27.86 14.13 -8.98
N TYR A 86 28.62 13.07 -8.71
CA TYR A 86 29.30 12.27 -9.72
C TYR A 86 28.60 10.91 -9.88
N ALA A 87 27.88 10.75 -10.99
CA ALA A 87 27.31 9.51 -11.54
C ALA A 87 27.16 8.34 -10.53
N LEU A 88 25.99 8.24 -9.90
CA LEU A 88 25.62 7.08 -9.09
C LEU A 88 25.88 5.78 -9.87
N PRO A 89 26.53 4.78 -9.26
CA PRO A 89 26.59 3.44 -9.84
C PRO A 89 25.19 2.95 -10.18
N HIS A 90 25.00 2.36 -11.36
CA HIS A 90 23.71 1.85 -11.82
C HIS A 90 22.99 0.97 -10.77
N GLN A 91 23.76 0.23 -9.97
CA GLN A 91 23.26 -0.61 -8.88
C GLN A 91 22.57 0.18 -7.75
N MET A 92 23.13 1.32 -7.33
CA MET A 92 22.50 2.17 -6.30
C MET A 92 21.17 2.76 -6.78
N PHE A 93 21.10 3.10 -8.07
CA PHE A 93 19.86 3.59 -8.69
C PHE A 93 18.76 2.51 -8.72
N GLU A 94 19.12 1.26 -9.00
CA GLU A 94 18.15 0.15 -8.98
C GLU A 94 17.64 -0.18 -7.58
N GLU A 95 18.51 -0.08 -6.57
CA GLU A 95 18.11 -0.22 -5.17
C GLU A 95 17.15 0.90 -4.73
N GLU A 96 17.47 2.16 -5.05
CA GLU A 96 16.60 3.31 -4.74
C GLU A 96 15.24 3.21 -5.45
N ARG A 97 15.24 2.74 -6.69
CA ARG A 97 14.01 2.46 -7.43
C ARG A 97 13.17 1.37 -6.74
N THR A 98 13.81 0.33 -6.22
CA THR A 98 13.13 -0.74 -5.48
C THR A 98 12.54 -0.24 -4.17
N LEU A 99 13.31 0.57 -3.42
CA LEU A 99 12.83 1.23 -2.20
C LEU A 99 11.63 2.15 -2.50
N MET A 100 11.64 2.87 -3.62
CA MET A 100 10.53 3.71 -4.06
C MET A 100 9.26 2.89 -4.34
N TRP A 101 9.39 1.71 -4.96
CA TRP A 101 8.25 0.82 -5.20
C TRP A 101 7.68 0.22 -3.91
N ASN A 102 8.55 -0.15 -2.97
CA ASN A 102 8.17 -0.65 -1.65
C ASN A 102 7.43 0.44 -0.86
N ALA A 103 7.99 1.65 -0.79
CA ALA A 103 7.38 2.79 -0.13
C ALA A 103 6.02 3.14 -0.75
N ARG A 104 5.90 3.16 -2.10
CA ARG A 104 4.64 3.40 -2.80
C ARG A 104 3.56 2.38 -2.42
N THR A 105 3.92 1.09 -2.40
CA THR A 105 2.98 0.03 -2.04
C THR A 105 2.53 0.16 -0.57
N TRP A 106 3.45 0.52 0.33
CA TRP A 106 3.14 0.81 1.73
C TRP A 106 2.17 2.00 1.88
N PHE A 107 2.43 3.11 1.19
CA PHE A 107 1.53 4.27 1.23
C PHE A 107 0.15 3.97 0.63
N GLY A 108 0.08 3.19 -0.46
CA GLY A 108 -1.18 2.72 -1.03
C GLY A 108 -1.99 1.90 -0.02
N LEU A 109 -1.33 1.01 0.72
CA LEU A 109 -1.95 0.23 1.79
C LEU A 109 -2.52 1.12 2.89
N LEU A 110 -1.76 2.12 3.37
CA LEU A 110 -2.21 3.05 4.41
C LEU A 110 -3.44 3.86 3.98
N VAL A 111 -3.46 4.32 2.73
CA VAL A 111 -4.61 5.07 2.18
C VAL A 111 -5.84 4.16 2.08
N LEU A 112 -5.69 2.94 1.55
CA LEU A 112 -6.80 2.00 1.45
C LEU A 112 -7.34 1.59 2.83
N GLU A 113 -6.46 1.40 3.82
CA GLU A 113 -6.92 1.16 5.19
C GLU A 113 -7.71 2.33 5.73
N HIS A 114 -7.23 3.55 5.53
CA HIS A 114 -7.96 4.73 5.97
C HIS A 114 -9.35 4.81 5.31
N ILE A 115 -9.43 4.66 3.99
CA ILE A 115 -10.70 4.70 3.24
C ILE A 115 -11.68 3.65 3.79
N PHE A 116 -11.27 2.38 3.86
CA PHE A 116 -12.18 1.31 4.28
C PHE A 116 -12.59 1.39 5.75
N ARG A 117 -11.74 1.95 6.62
CA ARG A 117 -12.10 2.14 8.04
C ARG A 117 -13.01 3.34 8.24
N VAL A 118 -12.80 4.43 7.52
CA VAL A 118 -13.72 5.58 7.50
C VAL A 118 -15.10 5.14 7.00
N ASP A 119 -15.16 4.38 5.91
CA ASP A 119 -16.40 3.79 5.39
C ASP A 119 -17.09 2.87 6.41
N GLY A 120 -16.32 2.22 7.28
CA GLY A 120 -16.81 1.35 8.34
C GLY A 120 -17.10 2.04 9.68
N GLY A 121 -16.93 3.37 9.77
CA GLY A 121 -17.12 4.15 11.00
C GLY A 121 -16.07 3.90 12.09
N LYS A 122 -14.97 3.19 11.80
CA LYS A 122 -13.93 2.80 12.77
C LYS A 122 -12.69 3.69 12.64
N PRO A 123 -11.96 3.97 13.73
CA PRO A 123 -10.70 4.69 13.64
C PRO A 123 -9.61 3.86 12.91
N PRO A 124 -8.73 4.53 12.13
CA PRO A 124 -7.63 3.88 11.41
C PRO A 124 -6.70 3.11 12.36
N GLY A 125 -6.31 1.89 11.98
CA GLY A 125 -5.50 1.01 12.84
C GLY A 125 -4.00 1.27 12.73
N ILE A 126 -3.54 1.67 11.55
CA ILE A 126 -2.16 2.03 11.32
C ILE A 126 -2.06 3.56 11.22
N ARG A 127 -1.17 4.13 12.03
CA ARG A 127 -0.82 5.56 11.96
C ARG A 127 0.58 5.67 11.42
N LEU A 128 0.76 6.48 10.39
CA LEU A 128 2.08 6.84 9.90
C LEU A 128 2.84 7.58 11.01
N LYS A 129 3.81 6.91 11.63
CA LYS A 129 4.76 7.55 12.56
C LYS A 129 5.81 8.28 11.73
N GLY A 130 5.54 9.53 11.35
CA GLY A 130 6.49 10.31 10.56
C GLY A 130 5.97 11.67 10.14
N ASN A 131 6.86 12.51 9.62
CA ASN A 131 6.52 13.83 9.11
C ASN A 131 6.04 13.67 7.65
N ALA A 132 4.73 13.57 7.42
CA ALA A 132 4.14 13.33 6.09
C ALA A 132 4.60 14.36 5.03
N ARG A 133 4.97 15.58 5.46
CA ARG A 133 5.57 16.61 4.60
C ARG A 133 6.88 16.16 3.94
N ARG A 134 7.62 15.22 4.55
CA ARG A 134 8.84 14.62 3.98
C ARG A 134 8.54 13.70 2.81
N CYS A 135 7.31 13.21 2.63
CA CYS A 135 6.95 12.41 1.46
C CYS A 135 7.12 13.19 0.16
N ARG A 136 6.98 14.53 0.18
CA ARG A 136 7.25 15.38 -0.99
C ARG A 136 8.72 15.35 -1.44
N VAL A 137 9.66 15.02 -0.56
CA VAL A 137 11.07 14.83 -0.92
C VAL A 137 11.22 13.67 -1.91
N LEU A 138 10.33 12.68 -1.89
CA LEU A 138 10.33 11.60 -2.88
C LEU A 138 9.92 12.05 -4.29
N LEU A 139 9.26 13.21 -4.43
CA LEU A 139 8.87 13.74 -5.73
C LEU A 139 10.06 14.26 -6.55
N SER A 140 11.20 14.55 -5.90
CA SER A 140 12.43 14.90 -6.62
C SER A 140 13.17 13.67 -7.17
N HIS A 141 12.74 12.45 -6.84
CA HIS A 141 13.36 11.23 -7.34
C HIS A 141 12.95 10.97 -8.81
N PRO A 142 13.87 10.57 -9.71
CA PRO A 142 13.59 10.35 -11.13
C PRO A 142 12.60 9.21 -11.44
N SER A 143 12.38 8.28 -10.49
CA SER A 143 11.33 7.25 -10.59
C SER A 143 9.98 7.68 -10.01
N SER A 144 9.83 8.96 -9.67
CA SER A 144 8.56 9.55 -9.23
C SER A 144 7.61 9.75 -10.41
N THR A 145 6.32 9.56 -10.13
CA THR A 145 5.24 9.70 -11.11
C THR A 145 4.18 10.67 -10.60
N ILE A 146 3.33 11.16 -11.50
CA ILE A 146 2.20 12.02 -11.11
C ILE A 146 1.21 11.34 -10.15
N LEU A 147 1.18 10.01 -10.14
CA LEU A 147 0.38 9.22 -9.21
C LEU A 147 0.94 9.30 -7.78
N ASP A 148 2.25 9.42 -7.62
CA ASP A 148 2.89 9.59 -6.31
C ASP A 148 2.50 10.91 -5.68
N LEU A 149 2.38 11.97 -6.48
CA LEU A 149 1.91 13.27 -6.01
C LEU A 149 0.48 13.19 -5.46
N ARG A 150 -0.41 12.47 -6.16
CA ARG A 150 -1.78 12.23 -5.67
C ARG A 150 -1.77 11.35 -4.42
N LEU A 151 -0.99 10.28 -4.41
CA LEU A 151 -0.90 9.37 -3.27
C LEU A 151 -0.40 10.10 -2.02
N PHE A 152 0.67 10.90 -2.14
CA PHE A 152 1.18 11.67 -1.01
C PHE A 152 0.19 12.74 -0.54
N SER A 153 -0.54 13.38 -1.46
CA SER A 153 -1.62 14.29 -1.07
C SER A 153 -2.71 13.57 -0.27
N GLN A 154 -3.04 12.33 -0.63
CA GLN A 154 -4.01 11.52 0.11
C GLN A 154 -3.46 11.11 1.47
N VAL A 155 -2.18 10.74 1.58
CA VAL A 155 -1.54 10.45 2.86
C VAL A 155 -1.50 11.68 3.77
N GLU A 156 -1.19 12.87 3.22
CA GLU A 156 -1.25 14.15 3.95
C GLU A 156 -2.66 14.45 4.46
N VAL A 157 -3.70 14.15 3.69
CA VAL A 157 -5.11 14.37 4.05
C VAL A 157 -5.63 13.30 5.02
N CYS A 158 -5.26 12.03 4.86
CA CYS A 158 -5.62 10.96 5.80
C CYS A 158 -5.03 11.18 7.19
N ARG A 159 -3.99 12.03 7.31
CA ARG A 159 -3.44 12.47 8.60
C ARG A 159 -4.34 13.47 9.33
N VAL A 160 -5.28 14.15 8.65
CA VAL A 160 -6.11 15.18 9.29
C VAL A 160 -6.67 14.58 10.58
N PRO A 161 -6.25 15.09 11.75
CA PRO A 161 -6.78 14.60 13.00
C PRO A 161 -8.29 14.72 12.90
N LYS A 162 -9.03 13.67 13.25
CA LYS A 162 -10.36 13.92 13.81
C LYS A 162 -10.10 14.91 14.93
N ILE A 163 -10.45 16.17 14.69
CA ILE A 163 -10.55 17.19 15.72
C ILE A 163 -11.36 16.52 16.81
N ASP A 164 -10.75 16.44 18.00
CA ASP A 164 -11.30 15.80 19.17
C ASP A 164 -12.78 16.15 19.32
N SER A 165 -13.66 15.25 18.90
CA SER A 165 -15.10 15.31 19.18
C SER A 165 -15.36 14.79 20.58
N GLU A 166 -14.52 15.22 21.53
CA GLU A 166 -14.58 14.85 22.95
C GLU A 166 -14.28 16.05 23.86
N LYS A 167 -14.59 17.26 23.38
CA LYS A 167 -14.77 18.44 24.21
C LYS A 167 -15.91 19.30 23.67
N TYR A 168 -17.15 18.90 23.88
CA TYR A 168 -18.32 19.73 24.16
C TYR A 168 -19.49 18.85 24.59
#